data_AF-A0A0K6SAZ3-F1
#
_entry.id   AF-A0A0K6SAZ3-F1
#
_cell.length_a   1.000
_cell.length_b   1.000
_cell.length_c   1.000
_cell.angle_alpha   90.00
_cell.angle_beta   90.00
_cell.angle_gamma   90.00
#
_symmetry.space_group_name_H-M   'P 1'
#
loop_
_entity.id
_entity.type
_entity.pdbx_description
1 polymer ?
#
loop_
_entity_poly.entity_id
_entity_poly.type
_entity_poly.pdbx_seq_one_letter_code
_entity_poly.pdbx_strand_id
1 'polypeptide(L)'
;GQFLWLLNRALYGLRDSGNLWDRSRNKTLAAAGWVPSSVRGMWWKWTGKPEAPTSRLLGILPTFVDDFAILPIGRSAVQLAREIAAKGGYQMKITKPKNGTLRWAGVDFNVSRDSVHIHQTEYLLSLPLPEGMGESEDSSASAPSSAPVPSPDLFPLPPSSRELPSEPPRLLTAQEGKAFRERLGCLSWVARDTRPDLSQGCNQLSRHSSAPTQADAAYLLSLLRYARRTATSRILRISRSDVPPTLSPLSTKSWSDAALGSAGNAHPQSGWLFTLKSAILHWRAFSQK
;
A
#
# COMPACT_ATOMS: atom_id res chain seq x y z
N GLY A 1 -11.92 -17.87 40.67
CA GLY A 1 -11.60 -18.86 39.60
C GLY A 1 -10.61 -19.86 40.16
N GLN A 2 -10.88 -21.15 40.07
CA GLN A 2 -10.08 -22.21 40.71
C GLN A 2 -8.88 -22.70 39.88
N PHE A 3 -8.65 -22.14 38.69
CA PHE A 3 -7.55 -22.54 37.81
C PHE A 3 -6.82 -21.33 37.22
N LEU A 4 -5.50 -21.41 37.24
CA LEU A 4 -4.57 -20.45 36.65
C LEU A 4 -3.83 -21.20 35.53
N TRP A 5 -3.85 -20.65 34.32
CA TRP A 5 -3.23 -21.27 33.15
C TRP A 5 -1.95 -20.52 32.79
N LEU A 6 -0.84 -21.25 32.63
CA LEU A 6 0.43 -20.72 32.16
C LEU A 6 0.51 -20.85 30.63
N LEU A 7 0.79 -19.74 29.97
CA LEU A 7 0.99 -19.72 28.52
C LEU A 7 2.46 -20.03 28.18
N ASN A 8 2.70 -21.22 27.61
CA ASN A 8 4.05 -21.68 27.25
C ASN A 8 4.55 -21.16 25.89
N ARG A 9 3.69 -20.53 25.08
CA ARG A 9 4.02 -20.02 23.74
C ARG A 9 3.39 -18.66 23.52
N ALA A 10 4.04 -17.80 22.74
CA ALA A 10 3.50 -16.51 22.35
C ALA A 10 2.10 -16.66 21.71
N LEU A 11 1.10 -15.95 22.25
CA LEU A 11 -0.26 -15.89 21.72
C LEU A 11 -0.45 -14.59 20.95
N TYR A 12 -1.21 -14.63 19.86
CA TYR A 12 -1.56 -13.42 19.12
C TYR A 12 -2.21 -12.37 20.04
N GLY A 13 -1.85 -11.10 19.86
CA GLY A 13 -2.35 -9.98 20.66
C GLY A 13 -1.52 -9.61 21.89
N LEU A 14 -0.58 -10.46 22.34
CA LEU A 14 0.37 -10.03 23.38
C LEU A 14 1.43 -9.09 22.78
N ARG A 15 1.86 -8.12 23.60
CA ARG A 15 2.80 -7.05 23.21
C ARG A 15 4.08 -7.57 22.54
N ASP A 16 4.63 -8.68 23.05
CA ASP A 16 5.90 -9.24 22.56
C ASP A 16 5.74 -10.34 21.51
N SER A 17 4.52 -10.81 21.26
CA SER A 17 4.28 -11.96 20.38
C SER A 17 4.75 -11.71 18.95
N GLY A 18 4.60 -10.50 18.43
CA GLY A 18 5.07 -10.14 17.10
C GLY A 18 6.59 -10.26 16.96
N ASN A 19 7.34 -9.81 17.98
CA ASN A 19 8.81 -9.89 18.00
C ASN A 19 9.29 -11.35 18.18
N LEU A 20 8.64 -12.11 19.06
CA LEU A 20 8.95 -13.52 19.25
C LEU A 20 8.68 -14.35 17.99
N TRP A 21 7.57 -14.07 17.30
CA TRP A 21 7.26 -14.68 16.00
C TRP A 21 8.29 -14.30 14.95
N ASP A 22 8.65 -13.03 14.81
CA ASP A 22 9.64 -12.55 13.83
C ASP A 22 10.99 -13.28 14.01
N ARG A 23 11.47 -13.39 15.25
CA ARG A 23 12.71 -14.13 15.57
C ARG A 23 12.59 -15.62 15.23
N SER A 24 11.48 -16.26 15.59
CA SER A 24 11.24 -17.69 15.32
C SER A 24 11.16 -17.97 13.81
N ARG A 25 10.44 -17.13 13.07
CA ARG A 25 10.33 -17.17 11.61
C ARG A 25 11.70 -17.00 10.95
N ASN A 26 12.48 -15.99 11.35
CA ASN A 26 13.78 -15.72 10.73
C ASN A 26 14.76 -16.88 10.94
N LYS A 27 14.76 -17.52 12.13
CA LYS A 27 15.54 -18.74 12.39
C LYS A 27 15.08 -19.90 11.51
N THR A 28 13.78 -20.09 11.38
CA THR A 28 13.20 -21.14 10.53
C THR A 28 13.56 -20.94 9.06
N LEU A 29 13.44 -19.72 8.54
CA LEU A 29 13.78 -19.38 7.16
C LEU A 29 15.27 -19.63 6.89
N ALA A 30 16.16 -19.18 7.79
CA ALA A 30 17.59 -19.45 7.70
C ALA A 30 17.90 -20.96 7.70
N ALA A 31 17.27 -21.73 8.58
CA ALA A 31 17.41 -23.19 8.64
C ALA A 31 16.87 -23.90 7.38
N ALA A 32 15.91 -23.29 6.68
CA ALA A 32 15.40 -23.74 5.39
C ALA A 32 16.22 -23.24 4.19
N GLY A 33 17.35 -22.58 4.43
CA GLY A 33 18.29 -22.12 3.40
C GLY A 33 17.89 -20.80 2.74
N TRP A 34 17.01 -20.02 3.36
CA TRP A 34 16.70 -18.67 2.90
C TRP A 34 17.67 -17.65 3.52
N VAL A 35 18.08 -16.68 2.73
CA VAL A 35 18.99 -15.60 3.11
C VAL A 35 18.21 -14.29 3.10
N PRO A 36 18.33 -13.43 4.14
CA PRO A 36 17.67 -12.13 4.13
C PRO A 36 18.25 -11.24 3.02
N SER A 37 17.40 -10.46 2.37
CA SER A 37 17.87 -9.41 1.45
C SER A 37 18.10 -8.08 2.20
N SER A 38 18.60 -7.08 1.48
CA SER A 38 18.68 -5.70 1.99
C SER A 38 17.31 -5.05 2.20
N VAL A 39 16.25 -5.61 1.63
CA VAL A 39 14.87 -5.15 1.80
C VAL A 39 14.26 -5.88 2.99
N ARG A 40 13.82 -5.13 4.00
CA ARG A 40 13.20 -5.70 5.20
C ARG A 40 11.98 -6.56 4.84
N GLY A 41 11.92 -7.76 5.42
CA GLY A 41 10.82 -8.70 5.18
C GLY A 41 10.91 -9.43 3.84
N MET A 42 12.05 -9.36 3.15
CA MET A 42 12.27 -10.05 1.88
C MET A 42 13.42 -11.06 2.03
N TRP A 43 13.19 -12.27 1.54
CA TRP A 43 14.12 -13.39 1.63
C TRP A 43 14.39 -14.01 0.27
N TRP A 44 15.61 -14.47 0.05
CA TRP A 44 16.06 -15.09 -1.19
C TRP A 44 16.51 -16.51 -0.95
N LYS A 45 16.24 -17.41 -1.89
CA LYS A 45 16.77 -18.77 -1.88
C LYS A 45 17.69 -18.97 -3.06
N TRP A 46 18.88 -19.50 -2.80
CA TRP A 46 19.93 -19.73 -3.80
C TRP A 46 20.31 -21.21 -3.85
N THR A 47 20.87 -21.66 -4.97
CA THR A 47 21.48 -23.01 -5.05
C THR A 47 22.76 -23.13 -4.23
N GLY A 48 23.49 -22.02 -4.05
CA GLY A 48 24.71 -21.93 -3.25
C GLY A 48 24.81 -20.59 -2.52
N LYS A 49 26.03 -20.08 -2.33
CA LYS A 49 26.22 -18.74 -1.76
C LYS A 49 25.59 -17.68 -2.68
N PRO A 50 24.95 -16.63 -2.12
CA PRO A 50 24.48 -15.49 -2.93
C PRO A 50 25.63 -14.96 -3.81
N GLU A 51 25.30 -14.62 -5.06
CA GLU A 51 26.23 -13.96 -6.01
C GLU A 51 27.46 -14.77 -6.43
N ALA A 52 27.62 -16.02 -5.98
CA ALA A 52 28.68 -16.89 -6.49
C ALA A 52 28.43 -17.25 -7.97
N PRO A 53 29.47 -17.42 -8.81
CA PRO A 53 29.33 -17.60 -10.26
C PRO A 53 28.44 -18.77 -10.69
N THR A 54 28.40 -19.85 -9.89
CA THR A 54 27.60 -21.05 -10.15
C THR A 54 26.24 -21.04 -9.45
N SER A 55 25.98 -20.01 -8.63
CA SER A 55 24.78 -19.89 -7.82
C SER A 55 23.64 -19.28 -8.63
N ARG A 56 22.44 -19.85 -8.47
CA ARG A 56 21.23 -19.40 -9.15
C ARG A 56 20.14 -19.12 -8.12
N LEU A 57 19.37 -18.06 -8.36
CA LEU A 57 18.21 -17.72 -7.55
C LEU A 57 17.09 -18.75 -7.81
N LEU A 58 16.57 -19.34 -6.74
CA LEU A 58 15.53 -20.37 -6.73
C LEU A 58 14.17 -19.85 -6.28
N GLY A 59 14.14 -18.72 -5.60
CA GLY A 59 12.89 -18.12 -5.17
C GLY A 59 13.07 -16.85 -4.36
N ILE A 60 12.00 -16.07 -4.31
CA ILE A 60 11.87 -14.84 -3.54
C ILE A 60 10.68 -15.02 -2.59
N LEU A 61 10.84 -14.62 -1.34
CA LEU A 61 9.84 -14.77 -0.29
C LEU A 61 9.65 -13.46 0.46
N PRO A 62 8.65 -12.65 0.06
CA PRO A 62 8.13 -11.56 0.87
C PRO A 62 7.35 -12.10 2.08
N THR A 63 7.54 -11.50 3.24
CA THR A 63 6.83 -11.80 4.49
C THR A 63 5.99 -10.61 4.92
N PHE A 64 4.75 -10.87 5.33
CA PHE A 64 3.88 -9.91 6.01
C PHE A 64 3.32 -10.55 7.27
N VAL A 65 3.89 -10.22 8.43
CA VAL A 65 3.57 -10.85 9.73
C VAL A 65 3.71 -12.39 9.64
N ASP A 66 2.60 -13.10 9.58
CA ASP A 66 2.45 -14.56 9.49
C ASP A 66 2.20 -15.07 8.06
N ASP A 67 1.90 -14.19 7.10
CA ASP A 67 1.70 -14.53 5.70
C ASP A 67 3.01 -14.51 4.90
N PHE A 68 3.26 -15.57 4.12
CA PHE A 68 4.36 -15.65 3.17
C PHE A 68 3.83 -15.67 1.74
N ALA A 69 4.35 -14.76 0.90
CA ALA A 69 4.27 -14.92 -0.55
C ALA A 69 5.50 -15.71 -1.00
N ILE A 70 5.33 -16.72 -1.85
CA ILE A 70 6.47 -17.50 -2.38
C ILE A 70 6.46 -17.39 -3.90
N LEU A 71 7.47 -16.71 -4.44
CA LEU A 71 7.70 -16.57 -5.87
C LEU A 71 8.81 -17.54 -6.27
N PRO A 72 8.49 -18.73 -6.80
CA PRO A 72 9.50 -19.70 -7.16
C PRO A 72 10.15 -19.34 -8.49
N ILE A 73 11.44 -19.66 -8.63
CA ILE A 73 12.21 -19.53 -9.87
C ILE A 73 12.75 -20.91 -10.22
N GLY A 74 12.16 -21.54 -11.25
CA GLY A 74 12.55 -22.88 -11.71
C GLY A 74 12.23 -24.02 -10.71
N ARG A 75 11.43 -23.77 -9.67
CA ARG A 75 11.01 -24.77 -8.67
C ARG A 75 9.52 -24.70 -8.38
N SER A 76 9.02 -25.66 -7.60
CA SER A 76 7.65 -25.64 -7.10
C SER A 76 7.54 -24.78 -5.83
N ALA A 77 6.62 -23.81 -5.82
CA ALA A 77 6.30 -23.03 -4.61
C ALA A 77 5.85 -23.93 -3.45
N VAL A 78 5.15 -25.03 -3.74
CA VAL A 78 4.65 -25.98 -2.73
C VAL A 78 5.82 -26.70 -2.05
N GLN A 79 6.86 -27.07 -2.80
CA GLN A 79 8.04 -27.70 -2.24
C GLN A 79 8.78 -26.73 -1.31
N LEU A 80 8.97 -25.48 -1.74
CA LEU A 80 9.58 -24.43 -0.92
C LEU A 80 8.80 -24.19 0.38
N ALA A 81 7.47 -24.14 0.30
CA ALA A 81 6.60 -24.01 1.48
C ALA A 81 6.75 -25.21 2.44
N ARG A 82 6.78 -26.44 1.92
CA ARG A 82 6.94 -27.65 2.73
C ARG A 82 8.29 -27.71 3.43
N GLU A 83 9.37 -27.26 2.79
CA GLU A 83 10.69 -27.16 3.41
C GLU A 83 10.67 -26.19 4.60
N ILE A 84 10.01 -25.03 4.47
CA ILE A 84 9.84 -24.07 5.56
C ILE A 84 9.02 -24.68 6.70
N ALA A 85 7.87 -25.27 6.38
CA ALA A 85 6.98 -25.91 7.35
C ALA A 85 7.70 -27.02 8.14
N ALA A 86 8.48 -27.87 7.45
CA ALA A 86 9.26 -28.93 8.06
C ALA A 86 10.34 -28.41 9.02
N LYS A 87 11.02 -27.31 8.66
CA LYS A 87 12.03 -26.68 9.53
C LYS A 87 11.42 -25.94 10.72
N GLY A 88 10.22 -25.40 10.56
CA GLY A 88 9.53 -24.65 11.61
C GLY A 88 8.72 -25.51 12.58
N GLY A 89 8.45 -26.77 12.24
CA GLY A 89 7.60 -27.64 13.04
C GLY A 89 6.14 -27.17 13.11
N TYR A 90 5.66 -26.47 12.08
CA TYR A 90 4.29 -25.98 11.99
C TYR A 90 3.64 -26.36 10.66
N GLN A 91 2.31 -26.44 10.65
CA GLN A 91 1.54 -26.63 9.44
C GLN A 91 1.34 -25.28 8.74
N MET A 92 1.47 -25.28 7.41
CA MET A 92 1.20 -24.10 6.58
C MET A 92 0.00 -24.35 5.69
N LYS A 93 -0.98 -23.44 5.72
CA LYS A 93 -2.05 -23.41 4.73
C LYS A 93 -1.49 -22.87 3.42
N ILE A 94 -1.52 -23.67 2.36
CA ILE A 94 -1.06 -23.25 1.04
C ILE A 94 -2.25 -22.76 0.23
N THR A 95 -2.29 -21.45 -0.01
CA THR A 95 -3.25 -20.83 -0.94
C THR A 95 -2.61 -20.70 -2.31
N LYS A 96 -3.17 -21.40 -3.31
CA LYS A 96 -2.76 -21.25 -4.72
C LYS A 96 -3.59 -20.16 -5.39
N PRO A 97 -3.02 -19.42 -6.36
CA PRO A 97 -3.82 -18.52 -7.20
C PRO A 97 -4.96 -19.28 -7.87
N LYS A 98 -6.17 -18.72 -7.88
CA LYS A 98 -7.33 -19.26 -8.58
C LYS A 98 -7.54 -18.45 -9.85
N ASN A 99 -7.45 -19.09 -11.02
CA ASN A 99 -7.59 -18.43 -12.33
C ASN A 99 -6.69 -17.20 -12.50
N GLY A 100 -5.48 -17.24 -11.94
CA GLY A 100 -4.53 -16.11 -11.98
C GLY A 100 -4.75 -15.06 -10.88
N THR A 101 -5.82 -15.13 -10.09
CA THR A 101 -6.08 -14.19 -9.00
C THR A 101 -5.54 -14.69 -7.67
N LEU A 102 -4.89 -13.80 -6.91
CA LEU A 102 -4.36 -14.03 -5.57
C LEU A 102 -4.56 -12.77 -4.72
N ARG A 103 -4.94 -12.93 -3.46
CA ARG A 103 -4.90 -11.87 -2.45
C ARG A 103 -3.76 -12.13 -1.47
N TRP A 104 -2.93 -11.11 -1.20
CA TRP A 104 -1.86 -11.18 -0.21
C TRP A 104 -1.74 -9.84 0.54
N ALA A 105 -1.68 -9.89 1.87
CA ALA A 105 -1.60 -8.71 2.73
C ALA A 105 -2.67 -7.63 2.43
N GLY A 106 -3.87 -8.06 2.00
CA GLY A 106 -4.98 -7.15 1.65
C GLY A 106 -4.88 -6.50 0.26
N VAL A 107 -3.91 -6.89 -0.57
CA VAL A 107 -3.75 -6.45 -1.96
C VAL A 107 -4.10 -7.60 -2.91
N ASP A 108 -4.86 -7.29 -3.96
CA ASP A 108 -5.25 -8.22 -5.00
C ASP A 108 -4.30 -8.17 -6.20
N PHE A 109 -3.92 -9.36 -6.66
CA PHE A 109 -3.06 -9.58 -7.81
C PHE A 109 -3.82 -10.41 -8.84
N ASN A 110 -4.00 -9.86 -10.05
CA ASN A 110 -4.47 -10.61 -11.20
C ASN A 110 -3.30 -10.85 -12.14
N VAL A 111 -2.80 -12.08 -12.11
CA VAL A 111 -1.63 -12.55 -12.86
C VAL A 111 -2.08 -13.26 -14.13
N SER A 112 -1.58 -12.78 -15.26
CA SER A 112 -1.72 -13.42 -16.57
C SER A 112 -0.35 -13.79 -17.13
N ARG A 113 -0.31 -14.35 -18.35
CA ARG A 113 0.94 -14.65 -19.06
C ARG A 113 1.76 -13.39 -19.36
N ASP A 114 1.09 -12.27 -19.60
CA ASP A 114 1.67 -11.07 -20.20
C ASP A 114 1.59 -9.84 -19.30
N SER A 115 0.89 -9.92 -18.17
CA SER A 115 0.83 -8.83 -17.21
C SER A 115 0.43 -9.27 -15.80
N VAL A 116 0.81 -8.44 -14.83
CA VAL A 116 0.33 -8.49 -13.46
C VAL A 116 -0.43 -7.19 -13.19
N HIS A 117 -1.67 -7.30 -12.73
CA HIS A 117 -2.47 -6.17 -12.25
C HIS A 117 -2.51 -6.20 -10.73
N ILE A 118 -2.25 -5.06 -10.10
CA ILE A 118 -2.14 -4.92 -8.64
C ILE A 118 -3.15 -3.86 -8.21
N HIS A 119 -4.11 -4.21 -7.36
CA HIS A 119 -5.20 -3.31 -6.96
C HIS A 119 -5.78 -3.67 -5.59
N GLN A 120 -6.59 -2.76 -5.07
CA GLN A 120 -7.35 -2.91 -3.82
C GLN A 120 -8.81 -2.50 -4.05
N THR A 121 -9.40 -2.94 -5.17
CA THR A 121 -10.70 -2.45 -5.66
C THR A 121 -11.82 -2.59 -4.63
N GLU A 122 -11.98 -3.79 -4.04
CA GLU A 122 -13.00 -4.03 -3.01
C GLU A 122 -12.80 -3.13 -1.80
N TYR A 123 -11.55 -2.93 -1.37
CA TYR A 123 -11.24 -2.06 -0.24
C TYR A 123 -11.55 -0.60 -0.56
N LEU A 124 -11.17 -0.12 -1.76
CA LEU A 124 -11.51 1.24 -2.23
C LEU A 124 -13.02 1.47 -2.21
N LEU A 125 -13.81 0.52 -2.70
CA LEU A 125 -15.29 0.57 -2.66
C LEU A 125 -15.88 0.43 -1.24
N SER A 126 -15.11 -0.10 -0.29
CA SER A 126 -15.50 -0.17 1.13
C SER A 126 -15.09 1.07 1.94
N LEU A 127 -14.37 2.03 1.34
CA LEU A 127 -13.85 3.19 2.06
C LEU A 127 -14.99 3.95 2.77
N PRO A 128 -14.81 4.29 4.05
CA PRO A 128 -15.83 4.93 4.87
C PRO A 128 -16.15 6.34 4.37
N LEU A 129 -17.41 6.57 4.01
CA LEU A 129 -17.97 7.89 3.75
C LEU A 129 -18.74 8.38 4.99
N PRO A 130 -18.87 9.70 5.22
CA PRO A 130 -19.76 10.22 6.26
C PRO A 130 -21.21 9.78 6.04
N GLU A 131 -21.91 9.50 7.14
CA GLU A 131 -23.34 9.18 7.12
C GLU A 131 -24.13 10.28 6.40
N GLY A 132 -25.06 9.90 5.51
CA GLY A 132 -25.81 10.83 4.67
C GLY A 132 -25.01 11.54 3.57
N MET A 133 -23.70 11.28 3.47
CA MET A 133 -22.79 11.85 2.45
C MET A 133 -22.14 10.78 1.58
N GLY A 134 -22.81 9.61 1.47
CA GLY A 134 -22.56 8.58 0.47
C GLY A 134 -22.56 9.15 -0.95
N GLU A 135 -22.24 8.34 -1.96
CA GLU A 135 -22.29 8.77 -3.36
C GLU A 135 -23.63 9.46 -3.60
N SER A 136 -23.59 10.78 -3.78
CA SER A 136 -24.77 11.57 -4.10
C SER A 136 -25.32 10.93 -5.35
N GLU A 137 -26.50 10.34 -5.26
CA GLU A 137 -27.19 9.78 -6.41
C GLU A 137 -27.21 10.87 -7.48
N ASP A 138 -26.50 10.62 -8.57
CA ASP A 138 -26.72 11.30 -9.84
C ASP A 138 -28.14 10.95 -10.28
N SER A 139 -29.15 11.56 -9.68
CA SER A 139 -30.56 11.44 -10.06
C SER A 139 -31.39 12.54 -9.40
N SER A 140 -31.52 13.65 -10.14
CA SER A 140 -32.77 14.39 -10.40
C SER A 140 -32.64 15.92 -10.30
N ALA A 141 -32.66 16.52 -11.48
CA ALA A 141 -33.33 17.76 -11.88
C ALA A 141 -33.27 19.02 -10.99
N SER A 142 -32.87 20.11 -11.67
CA SER A 142 -33.33 21.51 -11.46
C SER A 142 -32.40 22.46 -10.72
N ALA A 143 -31.24 22.77 -11.31
CA ALA A 143 -30.71 24.14 -11.30
C ALA A 143 -29.73 24.32 -12.47
N PRO A 144 -29.84 25.38 -13.30
CA PRO A 144 -28.82 25.69 -14.28
C PRO A 144 -27.66 26.37 -13.54
N SER A 145 -26.74 25.58 -12.99
CA SER A 145 -25.42 26.08 -12.62
C SER A 145 -24.52 25.93 -13.83
N SER A 146 -23.98 27.06 -14.31
CA SER A 146 -23.08 27.19 -15.47
C SER A 146 -21.68 26.61 -15.25
N ALA A 147 -21.45 25.86 -14.17
CA ALA A 147 -20.20 25.16 -13.95
C ALA A 147 -20.22 23.80 -14.67
N PRO A 148 -19.25 23.51 -15.57
CA PRO A 148 -19.16 22.20 -16.18
C PRO A 148 -19.03 21.14 -15.09
N VAL A 149 -19.86 20.10 -15.16
CA VAL A 149 -19.76 18.93 -14.29
C VAL A 149 -18.31 18.43 -14.37
N PRO A 150 -17.54 18.41 -13.25
CA PRO A 150 -16.15 17.99 -13.30
C PRO A 150 -16.10 16.57 -13.85
N SER A 151 -15.25 16.32 -14.84
CA SER A 151 -15.10 14.98 -15.40
C SER A 151 -14.79 13.99 -14.26
N PRO A 152 -15.38 12.78 -14.28
CA PRO A 152 -15.32 11.83 -13.16
C PRO A 152 -13.88 11.42 -12.77
N ASP A 153 -12.93 11.59 -13.69
CA ASP A 153 -11.51 11.24 -13.53
C ASP A 153 -10.60 12.38 -13.05
N LEU A 154 -11.13 13.60 -12.84
CA LEU A 154 -10.32 14.73 -12.39
C LEU A 154 -9.88 14.51 -10.94
N PHE A 155 -8.57 14.60 -10.72
CA PHE A 155 -7.99 14.53 -9.39
C PHE A 155 -8.42 15.75 -8.57
N PRO A 156 -8.94 15.57 -7.34
CA PRO A 156 -9.30 16.69 -6.48
C PRO A 156 -8.06 17.51 -6.14
N LEU A 157 -8.05 18.78 -6.57
CA LEU A 157 -7.02 19.72 -6.16
C LEU A 157 -7.28 20.19 -4.72
N PRO A 158 -6.22 20.39 -3.93
CA PRO A 158 -6.38 21.00 -2.63
C PRO A 158 -6.87 22.46 -2.75
N PRO A 159 -7.45 23.02 -1.68
CA PRO A 159 -7.73 24.44 -1.61
C PRO A 159 -6.48 25.26 -1.94
N SER A 160 -6.64 26.31 -2.75
CA SER A 160 -5.54 27.19 -3.14
C SER A 160 -4.92 27.83 -1.91
N SER A 161 -3.63 27.57 -1.67
CA SER A 161 -2.88 28.21 -0.58
C SER A 161 -2.64 29.72 -0.80
N ARG A 162 -2.99 30.26 -1.98
CA ARG A 162 -2.84 31.69 -2.29
C ARG A 162 -4.01 32.53 -1.79
N GLU A 163 -5.14 31.91 -1.49
CA GLU A 163 -6.30 32.59 -0.92
C GLU A 163 -6.18 32.51 0.61
N LEU A 164 -5.82 33.63 1.22
CA LEU A 164 -5.93 33.79 2.66
C LEU A 164 -7.42 33.77 3.01
N PRO A 165 -7.89 32.80 3.82
CA PRO A 165 -9.26 32.81 4.30
C PRO A 165 -9.53 34.14 5.01
N SER A 166 -10.63 34.81 4.66
CA SER A 166 -11.07 36.05 5.30
C SER A 166 -11.42 35.84 6.79
N GLU A 167 -11.74 34.60 7.17
CA GLU A 167 -12.02 34.17 8.54
C GLU A 167 -11.10 33.03 8.97
N PRO A 168 -10.77 32.90 10.26
CA PRO A 168 -9.95 31.80 10.76
C PRO A 168 -10.63 30.45 10.45
N PRO A 169 -9.87 29.46 9.95
CA PRO A 169 -10.46 28.19 9.54
C PRO A 169 -11.05 27.46 10.75
N ARG A 170 -12.32 27.03 10.62
CA ARG A 170 -13.00 26.26 11.67
C ARG A 170 -12.30 24.93 11.90
N LEU A 171 -11.78 24.74 13.11
CA LEU A 171 -11.22 23.48 13.56
C LEU A 171 -12.32 22.43 13.79
N LEU A 172 -11.98 21.18 13.53
CA LEU A 172 -12.83 20.04 13.85
C LEU A 172 -12.85 19.79 15.37
N THR A 173 -13.98 19.31 15.87
CA THR A 173 -14.10 18.78 17.24
C THR A 173 -13.21 17.55 17.44
N ALA A 174 -13.01 17.13 18.69
CA ALA A 174 -12.22 15.94 18.99
C ALA A 174 -12.77 14.66 18.32
N GLN A 175 -14.09 14.51 18.25
CA GLN A 175 -14.75 13.37 17.62
C GLN A 175 -14.59 13.40 16.09
N GLU A 176 -14.82 14.55 15.46
CA GLU A 176 -14.61 14.74 14.02
C GLU A 176 -13.14 14.55 13.64
N GLY A 177 -12.22 15.08 14.45
CA GLY A 177 -10.77 14.89 14.26
C GLY A 177 -10.33 13.43 14.38
N LYS A 178 -10.97 12.64 15.28
CA LYS A 178 -10.75 11.19 15.34
C LYS A 178 -11.22 10.51 14.05
N ALA A 179 -12.45 10.79 13.60
CA ALA A 179 -12.98 10.22 12.36
C ALA A 179 -12.14 10.64 11.14
N PHE A 180 -11.66 11.88 11.09
CA PHE A 180 -10.75 12.39 10.07
C PHE A 180 -9.47 11.54 10.00
N ARG A 181 -8.81 11.31 11.14
CA ARG A 181 -7.57 10.51 11.20
C ARG A 181 -7.81 9.05 10.78
N GLU A 182 -8.92 8.44 11.21
CA GLU A 182 -9.28 7.08 10.83
C GLU A 182 -9.43 6.94 9.31
N ARG A 183 -10.19 7.85 8.68
CA ARG A 183 -10.41 7.86 7.23
C ARG A 183 -9.13 8.17 6.45
N LEU A 184 -8.34 9.13 6.92
CA LEU A 184 -7.03 9.44 6.32
C LEU A 184 -6.09 8.24 6.40
N GLY A 185 -6.14 7.48 7.50
CA GLY A 185 -5.40 6.22 7.65
C GLY A 185 -5.80 5.18 6.60
N CYS A 186 -7.10 4.97 6.40
CA CYS A 186 -7.61 4.08 5.36
C CYS A 186 -7.14 4.49 3.96
N LEU A 187 -7.24 5.77 3.62
CA LEU A 187 -6.80 6.30 2.33
C LEU A 187 -5.27 6.21 2.15
N SER A 188 -4.51 6.48 3.22
CA SER A 188 -3.05 6.39 3.19
C SER A 188 -2.54 4.98 2.93
N TRP A 189 -3.30 3.95 3.32
CA TRP A 189 -2.93 2.56 3.03
C TRP A 189 -2.97 2.27 1.52
N VAL A 190 -4.08 2.58 0.85
CA VAL A 190 -4.18 2.40 -0.61
C VAL A 190 -3.22 3.30 -1.35
N ALA A 191 -3.01 4.54 -0.86
CA ALA A 191 -2.06 5.47 -1.46
C ALA A 191 -0.61 4.96 -1.40
N ARG A 192 -0.27 4.12 -0.41
CA ARG A 192 1.06 3.51 -0.28
C ARG A 192 1.23 2.26 -1.14
N ASP A 193 0.19 1.44 -1.26
CA ASP A 193 0.33 0.09 -1.82
C ASP A 193 -0.13 -0.02 -3.28
N THR A 194 -1.15 0.74 -3.70
CA THR A 194 -1.75 0.59 -5.05
C THR A 194 -2.16 1.87 -5.77
N ARG A 195 -2.18 3.03 -5.11
CA ARG A 195 -2.71 4.30 -5.67
C ARG A 195 -1.72 5.46 -5.57
N PRO A 196 -0.69 5.52 -6.45
CA PRO A 196 0.31 6.58 -6.45
C PRO A 196 -0.26 7.99 -6.53
N ASP A 197 -1.35 8.14 -7.27
CA ASP A 197 -2.08 9.40 -7.50
C ASP A 197 -2.64 9.99 -6.19
N LEU A 198 -3.00 9.17 -5.21
CA LEU A 198 -3.53 9.62 -3.91
C LEU A 198 -2.44 10.08 -2.94
N SER A 199 -1.17 9.78 -3.21
CA SER A 199 -0.06 9.97 -2.27
C SER A 199 0.13 11.42 -1.84
N GLN A 200 0.01 12.37 -2.78
CA GLN A 200 0.17 13.79 -2.51
C GLN A 200 -0.96 14.33 -1.62
N GLY A 201 -2.21 13.99 -1.94
CA GLY A 201 -3.37 14.41 -1.13
C GLY A 201 -3.29 13.87 0.30
N CYS A 202 -2.89 12.60 0.47
CA CYS A 202 -2.66 12.02 1.79
C CYS A 202 -1.53 12.71 2.54
N ASN A 203 -0.40 13.00 1.87
CA ASN A 203 0.70 13.73 2.49
C ASN A 203 0.27 15.11 2.98
N GLN A 204 -0.47 15.85 2.16
CA GLN A 204 -0.96 17.17 2.54
C GLN A 204 -1.85 17.12 3.77
N LEU A 205 -2.88 16.26 3.77
CA LEU A 205 -3.81 16.13 4.88
C LEU A 205 -3.14 15.61 6.17
N SER A 206 -2.09 14.79 6.04
CA SER A 206 -1.36 14.28 7.20
C SER A 206 -0.73 15.38 8.06
N ARG A 207 -0.42 16.53 7.45
CA ARG A 207 0.14 17.71 8.14
C ARG A 207 -0.85 18.33 9.13
N HIS A 208 -2.14 18.20 8.86
CA HIS A 208 -3.20 18.77 9.69
C HIS A 208 -3.82 17.71 10.62
N SER A 209 -3.19 16.53 10.77
CA SER A 209 -3.75 15.41 11.55
C SER A 209 -3.96 15.71 13.04
N SER A 210 -3.16 16.63 13.61
CA SER A 210 -3.28 17.09 15.01
C SER A 210 -4.40 18.11 15.20
N ALA A 211 -4.61 19.00 14.24
CA ALA A 211 -5.61 20.08 14.29
C ALA A 211 -6.29 20.27 12.91
N PRO A 212 -7.10 19.29 12.45
CA PRO A 212 -7.73 19.36 11.14
C PRO A 212 -8.85 20.40 11.10
N THR A 213 -9.05 21.01 9.94
CA THR A 213 -10.10 22.01 9.68
C THR A 213 -11.28 21.42 8.91
N GLN A 214 -12.39 22.16 8.83
CA GLN A 214 -13.52 21.79 7.98
C GLN A 214 -13.15 21.70 6.49
N ALA A 215 -12.23 22.55 6.03
CA ALA A 215 -11.69 22.51 4.67
C ALA A 215 -10.88 21.22 4.42
N ASP A 216 -10.11 20.77 5.41
CA ASP A 216 -9.39 19.49 5.34
C ASP A 216 -10.35 18.31 5.27
N ALA A 217 -11.42 18.33 6.08
CA ALA A 217 -12.45 17.30 6.04
C ALA A 217 -13.16 17.24 4.68
N ALA A 218 -13.46 18.40 4.09
CA ALA A 218 -14.04 18.49 2.75
C ALA A 218 -13.07 17.95 1.68
N TYR A 219 -11.78 18.29 1.77
CA TYR A 219 -10.77 17.79 0.84
C TYR A 219 -10.60 16.26 0.95
N LEU A 220 -10.53 15.73 2.18
CA LEU A 220 -10.47 14.29 2.42
C LEU A 220 -11.70 13.58 1.86
N LEU A 221 -12.90 14.14 2.03
CA LEU A 221 -14.13 13.58 1.47
C LEU A 221 -14.08 13.52 -0.06
N SER A 222 -13.59 14.58 -0.71
CA SER A 222 -13.40 14.59 -2.16
C SER A 222 -12.41 13.53 -2.63
N LEU A 223 -11.30 13.33 -1.90
CA LEU A 223 -10.34 12.26 -2.21
C LEU A 223 -10.92 10.85 -2.01
N LEU A 224 -11.73 10.63 -0.96
CA LEU A 224 -12.40 9.34 -0.73
C LEU A 224 -13.38 9.02 -1.87
N ARG A 225 -14.20 10.00 -2.28
CA ARG A 225 -15.12 9.86 -3.42
C ARG A 225 -14.38 9.59 -4.72
N TYR A 226 -13.31 10.34 -4.98
CA TYR A 226 -12.44 10.11 -6.13
C TYR A 226 -11.84 8.70 -6.11
N ALA A 227 -11.32 8.24 -4.98
CA ALA A 227 -10.71 6.93 -4.81
C ALA A 227 -11.71 5.79 -5.10
N ARG A 228 -12.95 5.90 -4.60
CA ARG A 228 -14.06 4.98 -4.87
C ARG A 228 -14.43 4.96 -6.35
N ARG A 229 -14.66 6.13 -6.95
CA ARG A 229 -15.09 6.26 -8.35
C ARG A 229 -14.05 5.71 -9.33
N THR A 230 -12.78 5.88 -9.01
CA THR A 230 -11.65 5.44 -9.83
C THR A 230 -11.09 4.07 -9.41
N ALA A 231 -11.83 3.31 -8.60
CA ALA A 231 -11.36 2.05 -8.02
C ALA A 231 -10.95 1.01 -9.07
N THR A 232 -11.64 0.99 -10.21
CA THR A 232 -11.40 0.03 -11.31
C THR A 232 -10.57 0.61 -12.45
N SER A 233 -10.47 1.94 -12.59
CA SER A 233 -9.76 2.59 -13.71
C SER A 233 -8.30 2.90 -13.40
N ARG A 234 -7.91 3.01 -12.12
CA ARG A 234 -6.54 3.33 -11.68
C ARG A 234 -5.83 2.12 -11.08
N ILE A 235 -5.72 1.05 -11.87
CA ILE A 235 -5.06 -0.20 -11.49
C ILE A 235 -3.59 -0.19 -11.94
N LEU A 236 -2.68 -0.55 -11.04
CA LEU A 236 -1.28 -0.71 -11.40
C LEU A 236 -1.11 -1.94 -12.30
N ARG A 237 -0.36 -1.77 -13.39
CA ARG A 237 -0.09 -2.83 -14.35
C ARG A 237 1.41 -2.92 -14.60
N ILE A 238 1.94 -4.13 -14.48
CA ILE A 238 3.29 -4.48 -14.91
C ILE A 238 3.13 -5.40 -16.11
N SER A 239 3.49 -4.95 -17.31
CA SER A 239 3.44 -5.79 -18.51
C SER A 239 4.75 -6.56 -18.66
N ARG A 240 4.71 -7.73 -19.27
CA ARG A 240 5.89 -8.53 -19.58
C ARG A 240 6.86 -7.77 -20.49
N SER A 241 6.36 -6.92 -21.37
CA SER A 241 7.15 -6.03 -22.21
C SER A 241 7.89 -4.94 -21.41
N ASP A 242 7.45 -4.62 -20.19
CA ASP A 242 8.13 -3.68 -19.30
C ASP A 242 9.41 -4.30 -18.70
N VAL A 243 9.44 -5.62 -18.56
CA VAL A 243 10.56 -6.35 -17.95
C VAL A 243 11.63 -6.67 -19.02
N PRO A 244 12.85 -6.13 -18.90
CA PRO A 244 13.91 -6.44 -19.85
C PRO A 244 14.39 -7.89 -19.70
N PRO A 245 15.01 -8.48 -20.74
CA PRO A 245 15.67 -9.78 -20.63
C PRO A 245 16.72 -9.80 -19.51
N THR A 246 16.96 -10.97 -18.91
CA THR A 246 17.82 -11.16 -17.73
C THR A 246 19.24 -10.60 -17.85
N LEU A 247 19.77 -10.49 -19.08
CA LEU A 247 21.13 -10.03 -19.36
C LEU A 247 21.18 -8.57 -19.87
N SER A 248 20.03 -7.92 -20.00
CA SER A 248 19.96 -6.53 -20.42
C SER A 248 20.05 -5.60 -19.20
N PRO A 249 20.73 -4.45 -19.34
CA PRO A 249 20.77 -3.47 -18.26
C PRO A 249 19.34 -2.99 -17.92
N LEU A 250 19.05 -2.89 -16.62
CA LEU A 250 17.80 -2.30 -16.14
C LEU A 250 17.82 -0.80 -16.42
N SER A 251 16.89 -0.30 -17.22
CA SER A 251 16.71 1.12 -17.48
C SER A 251 15.50 1.63 -16.71
N THR A 252 15.75 2.30 -15.59
CA THR A 252 14.71 2.94 -14.79
C THR A 252 14.55 4.40 -15.17
N LYS A 253 13.32 4.90 -15.14
CA LYS A 253 13.03 6.35 -15.22
C LYS A 253 12.52 6.81 -13.86
N SER A 254 12.94 8.00 -13.45
CA SER A 254 12.49 8.62 -12.21
C SER A 254 12.06 10.05 -12.47
N TRP A 255 10.93 10.43 -11.88
CA TRP A 255 10.47 11.81 -11.79
C TRP A 255 10.50 12.22 -10.34
N SER A 256 10.87 13.46 -10.11
CA SER A 256 10.80 14.08 -8.79
C SER A 256 10.25 15.48 -8.94
N ASP A 257 9.42 15.87 -7.99
CA ASP A 257 8.93 17.24 -7.88
C ASP A 257 9.12 17.71 -6.44
N ALA A 258 9.36 19.00 -6.28
CA ALA A 258 9.51 19.61 -4.97
C ALA A 258 8.88 21.01 -4.96
N ALA A 259 8.19 21.31 -3.87
CA ALA A 259 7.63 22.63 -3.61
C ALA A 259 8.20 23.18 -2.31
N LEU A 260 8.42 24.50 -2.26
CA LEU A 260 8.73 25.18 -1.02
C LEU A 260 7.58 25.03 -0.02
N GLY A 261 7.88 25.27 1.26
CA GLY A 261 6.86 25.31 2.30
C GLY A 261 5.72 26.28 1.97
N SER A 262 4.53 26.00 2.49
CA SER A 262 3.37 26.88 2.37
C SER A 262 3.25 27.80 3.59
N ALA A 263 2.40 28.82 3.52
CA ALA A 263 2.01 29.55 4.72
C ALA A 263 1.51 28.56 5.79
N GLY A 264 2.05 28.64 7.01
CA GLY A 264 1.76 27.69 8.10
C GLY A 264 2.60 26.41 8.14
N ASN A 265 3.45 26.15 7.14
CA ASN A 265 4.44 25.05 7.21
C ASN A 265 5.66 25.35 6.32
N ALA A 266 6.78 25.69 6.96
CA ALA A 266 8.02 26.03 6.27
C ALA A 266 8.74 24.82 5.64
N HIS A 267 8.34 23.59 5.97
CA HIS A 267 9.03 22.40 5.48
C HIS A 267 8.74 22.18 4.00
N PRO A 268 9.79 22.06 3.15
CA PRO A 268 9.63 21.72 1.75
C PRO A 268 8.90 20.38 1.56
N GLN A 269 8.15 20.29 0.48
CA GLN A 269 7.52 19.06 0.04
C GLN A 269 8.33 18.43 -1.07
N SER A 270 8.41 17.11 -1.08
CA SER A 270 9.03 16.37 -2.17
C SER A 270 8.23 15.13 -2.50
N GLY A 271 8.19 14.81 -3.77
CA GLY A 271 7.64 13.57 -4.28
C GLY A 271 8.58 12.94 -5.29
N TRP A 272 8.44 11.63 -5.45
CA TRP A 272 9.10 10.90 -6.52
C TRP A 272 8.23 9.77 -7.04
N LEU A 273 8.49 9.39 -8.29
CA LEU A 273 7.93 8.23 -8.97
C LEU A 273 9.06 7.51 -9.71
N PHE A 274 9.21 6.22 -9.45
CA PHE A 274 10.18 5.34 -10.10
C PHE A 274 9.43 4.34 -10.99
N THR A 275 9.85 4.23 -12.24
CA THR A 275 9.30 3.26 -13.18
C THR A 275 10.38 2.44 -13.85
N LEU A 276 9.99 1.24 -14.28
CA LEU A 276 10.70 0.45 -15.27
C LEU A 276 9.85 0.45 -16.54
N LYS A 277 10.30 1.17 -17.58
CA LYS A 277 9.46 1.52 -18.74
C LYS A 277 8.12 2.12 -18.28
N SER A 278 6.99 1.46 -18.53
CA SER A 278 5.67 1.92 -18.11
C SER A 278 5.22 1.38 -16.74
N ALA A 279 5.94 0.39 -16.20
CA ALA A 279 5.61 -0.21 -14.91
C ALA A 279 6.06 0.70 -13.75
N ILE A 280 5.10 1.15 -12.94
CA ILE A 280 5.38 1.89 -11.71
C ILE A 280 5.91 0.91 -10.65
N LEU A 281 7.11 1.19 -10.12
CA LEU A 281 7.77 0.34 -9.13
C LEU A 281 7.68 0.91 -7.72
N HIS A 282 7.80 2.23 -7.58
CA HIS A 282 7.80 2.88 -6.28
C HIS A 282 7.44 4.35 -6.42
N TRP A 283 6.78 4.90 -5.42
CA TRP A 283 6.41 6.31 -5.38
C TRP A 283 6.38 6.79 -3.93
N ARG A 284 6.44 8.11 -3.76
CA ARG A 284 6.27 8.74 -2.45
C ARG A 284 5.92 10.21 -2.60
N ALA A 285 5.14 10.72 -1.66
CA ALA A 285 5.02 12.14 -1.37
C ALA A 285 5.29 12.33 0.14
N PHE A 286 6.16 13.27 0.50
CA PHE A 286 6.54 13.49 1.89
C PHE A 286 6.96 14.95 2.14
N SER A 287 6.82 15.38 3.39
CA SER A 287 7.45 16.62 3.87
C SER A 287 8.87 16.32 4.31
N GLN A 288 9.81 17.16 3.90
CA GLN A 288 11.20 17.09 4.37
C GLN A 288 11.25 17.47 5.86
N LYS A 289 12.15 16.85 6.61
CA LYS A 289 12.39 17.19 8.01
C LYS A 289 13.29 18.41 8.10
#